data_AF-A0A849CB43-F1
#
_entry.id   AF-A0A849CB43-F1
#
_cell.length_a   1.000
_cell.length_b   1.000
_cell.length_c   1.000
_cell.angle_alpha   90.00
_cell.angle_beta   90.00
_cell.angle_gamma   90.00
#
_symmetry.space_group_name_H-M   'P 1'
#
loop_
_entity.id
_entity.type
_entity.pdbx_description
1 polymer ?
#
loop_
_entity_poly.entity_id
_entity_poly.type
_entity_poly.pdbx_seq_one_letter_code
_entity_poly.pdbx_strand_id
1 'polypeptide(L)'
;MISVLVAGVGVLGTVLGVTLTAYIGARTETRRQAAIERQQNRQDLVQRDNHVRELRIEHLRWRREHRQAAYLDLIEASNTADRANQQYFRELLAITEPIPADQARLAEIRQHFKHAEHLSYKVMLEGPAEVAQAAQRLIDALATVISEVREYAQTSAGQTRSAAGAETAGWTYSDQQKEFLGIACVALDEISNLA
;
A
#
# COMPACT_ATOMS: atom_id res chain seq x y z
N MET A 1 73.02 -60.36 18.38
CA MET A 1 72.85 -58.90 18.58
C MET A 1 72.27 -58.15 17.37
N ILE A 2 72.43 -58.62 16.13
CA ILE A 2 71.97 -57.90 14.92
C ILE A 2 70.43 -57.83 14.79
N SER A 3 69.68 -58.85 15.24
CA SER A 3 68.21 -58.90 15.15
C SER A 3 67.46 -57.86 15.99
N VAL A 4 68.02 -57.44 17.13
CA VAL A 4 67.39 -56.46 18.04
C VAL A 4 67.52 -55.04 17.47
N LEU A 5 68.60 -54.75 16.74
CA LEU A 5 68.81 -53.47 16.06
C LEU A 5 67.88 -53.28 14.86
N VAL A 6 67.66 -54.32 14.06
CA VAL A 6 66.75 -54.26 12.90
C VAL A 6 65.29 -54.11 13.35
N ALA A 7 64.88 -54.82 14.40
CA ALA A 7 63.54 -54.65 14.99
C ALA A 7 63.34 -53.25 15.60
N GLY A 8 64.35 -52.70 16.28
CA GLY A 8 64.30 -51.35 16.85
C GLY A 8 64.18 -50.25 15.79
N VAL A 9 64.88 -50.38 14.66
CA VAL A 9 64.79 -49.43 13.53
C VAL A 9 63.42 -49.51 12.83
N GLY A 10 62.84 -50.70 12.71
CA GLY A 10 61.49 -50.88 12.15
C GLY A 10 60.39 -50.25 13.01
N VAL A 11 60.48 -50.37 14.34
CA VAL A 11 59.54 -49.76 15.29
C VAL A 11 59.69 -48.23 15.31
N LEU A 12 60.92 -47.71 15.26
CA LEU A 12 61.16 -46.26 15.17
C LEU A 12 60.63 -45.66 13.86
N GLY A 13 60.80 -46.34 12.73
CA GLY A 13 60.29 -45.91 11.43
C GLY A 13 58.76 -45.85 11.36
N THR A 14 58.08 -46.80 12.00
CA THR A 14 56.60 -46.83 12.07
C THR A 14 56.04 -45.76 13.01
N VAL A 15 56.66 -45.54 14.18
CA VAL A 15 56.25 -44.46 15.09
C VAL A 15 56.47 -43.08 14.46
N LEU A 16 57.59 -42.86 13.77
CA LEU A 16 57.85 -41.61 13.03
C LEU A 16 56.88 -41.43 11.85
N GLY A 17 56.57 -42.49 11.10
CA GLY A 17 55.60 -42.44 10.01
C GLY A 17 54.18 -42.10 10.47
N VAL A 18 53.73 -42.69 11.58
CA VAL A 18 52.40 -42.43 12.16
C VAL A 18 52.29 -41.01 12.70
N THR A 19 53.31 -40.52 13.40
CA THR A 19 53.31 -39.15 13.94
C THR A 19 53.37 -38.08 12.85
N LEU A 20 54.17 -38.29 11.80
CA LEU A 20 54.23 -37.39 10.64
C LEU A 20 52.89 -37.36 9.88
N THR A 21 52.27 -38.53 9.68
CA THR A 21 50.96 -38.65 9.00
C THR A 21 49.85 -38.00 9.84
N ALA A 22 49.87 -38.17 11.16
CA ALA A 22 48.93 -37.53 12.07
C ALA A 22 49.09 -36.01 12.08
N TYR A 23 50.32 -35.50 12.06
CA TYR A 23 50.58 -34.05 12.01
C TYR A 23 50.15 -33.41 10.68
N ILE A 24 50.44 -34.06 9.54
CA ILE A 24 49.98 -33.60 8.22
C ILE A 24 48.46 -33.66 8.14
N GLY A 25 47.85 -34.76 8.60
CA GLY A 25 46.40 -34.94 8.67
C GLY A 25 45.70 -33.86 9.50
N ALA A 26 46.22 -33.57 10.69
CA ALA A 26 45.68 -32.51 11.56
C ALA A 26 45.78 -31.11 10.92
N ARG A 27 46.86 -30.82 10.17
CA ARG A 27 47.06 -29.55 9.48
C ARG A 27 46.18 -29.41 8.22
N THR A 28 45.92 -30.51 7.52
CA THR A 28 44.98 -30.52 6.40
C THR A 28 43.53 -30.42 6.86
N GLU A 29 43.18 -31.05 7.98
CA GLU A 29 41.84 -31.03 8.54
C GLU A 29 41.47 -29.63 9.06
N THR A 30 42.38 -28.96 9.76
CA THR A 30 42.18 -27.56 10.21
C THR A 30 41.99 -26.59 9.04
N ARG A 31 42.75 -26.76 7.95
CA ARG A 31 42.56 -25.92 6.74
C ARG A 31 41.24 -26.20 6.05
N ARG A 32 40.81 -27.46 6.00
CA ARG A 32 39.53 -27.88 5.43
C ARG A 32 38.36 -27.36 6.25
N GLN A 33 38.42 -27.49 7.58
CA GLN A 33 37.42 -26.94 8.51
C GLN A 33 37.33 -25.42 8.37
N ALA A 34 38.46 -24.70 8.37
CA ALA A 34 38.44 -23.24 8.17
C ALA A 34 37.89 -22.81 6.81
N ALA A 35 38.07 -23.62 5.75
CA ALA A 35 37.48 -23.35 4.44
C ALA A 35 35.95 -23.59 4.45
N ILE A 36 35.50 -24.67 5.08
CA ILE A 36 34.08 -25.00 5.25
C ILE A 36 33.37 -23.92 6.09
N GLU A 37 33.95 -23.50 7.21
CA GLU A 37 33.41 -22.44 8.07
C GLU A 37 33.27 -21.11 7.30
N ARG A 38 34.29 -20.73 6.50
CA ARG A 38 34.19 -19.52 5.65
C ARG A 38 33.09 -19.65 4.60
N GLN A 39 32.91 -20.84 4.03
CA GLN A 39 31.87 -21.08 3.04
C GLN A 39 30.47 -21.04 3.68
N GLN A 40 30.31 -21.67 4.85
CA GLN A 40 29.07 -21.62 5.64
C GLN A 40 28.74 -20.20 6.04
N ASN A 41 29.69 -19.45 6.60
CA ASN A 41 29.48 -18.04 6.97
C ASN A 41 29.07 -17.17 5.77
N ARG A 42 29.64 -17.40 4.58
CA ARG A 42 29.21 -16.68 3.36
C ARG A 42 27.80 -17.08 2.93
N GLN A 43 27.47 -18.36 3.00
CA GLN A 43 26.13 -18.85 2.67
C GLN A 43 25.09 -18.29 3.65
N ASP A 44 25.38 -18.28 4.94
CA ASP A 44 24.51 -17.73 5.98
C ASP A 44 24.26 -16.22 5.78
N LEU A 45 25.30 -15.46 5.41
CA LEU A 45 25.15 -14.03 5.08
C LEU A 45 24.25 -13.82 3.86
N VAL A 46 24.49 -14.56 2.77
CA VAL A 46 23.65 -14.46 1.56
C VAL A 46 22.20 -14.87 1.85
N GLN A 47 21.99 -15.92 2.66
CA GLN A 47 20.65 -16.35 3.07
C GLN A 47 19.94 -15.29 3.91
N ARG A 48 20.64 -14.66 4.86
CA ARG A 48 20.09 -13.55 5.66
C ARG A 48 19.73 -12.35 4.80
N ASP A 49 20.61 -11.96 3.87
CA ASP A 49 20.35 -10.83 2.96
C ASP A 49 19.15 -11.11 2.06
N ASN A 50 19.03 -12.33 1.53
CA ASN A 50 17.88 -12.75 0.74
C ASN A 50 16.59 -12.72 1.56
N HIS A 51 16.62 -13.23 2.81
CA HIS A 51 15.46 -13.22 3.68
C HIS A 51 14.99 -11.79 4.02
N VAL A 52 15.92 -10.87 4.31
CA VAL A 52 15.59 -9.46 4.54
C VAL A 52 14.98 -8.82 3.29
N ARG A 53 15.49 -9.17 2.10
CA ARG A 53 14.94 -8.69 0.82
C ARG A 53 13.52 -9.21 0.59
N GLU A 54 13.26 -10.49 0.84
CA GLU A 54 11.92 -11.09 0.75
C GLU A 54 10.93 -10.38 1.67
N LEU A 55 11.28 -10.18 2.96
CA LEU A 55 10.44 -9.46 3.91
C LEU A 55 10.13 -8.03 3.46
N ARG A 56 11.12 -7.34 2.85
CA ARG A 56 10.91 -6.00 2.31
C ARG A 56 9.93 -5.99 1.14
N ILE A 57 10.05 -6.95 0.22
CA ILE A 57 9.13 -7.08 -0.93
C ILE A 57 7.72 -7.39 -0.44
N GLU A 58 7.57 -8.32 0.51
CA GLU A 58 6.27 -8.65 1.10
C GLU A 58 5.63 -7.44 1.77
N HIS A 59 6.40 -6.67 2.55
CA HIS A 59 5.91 -5.45 3.19
C HIS A 59 5.47 -4.38 2.18
N LEU A 60 6.23 -4.18 1.10
CA LEU A 60 5.87 -3.24 0.03
C LEU A 60 4.59 -3.68 -0.69
N ARG A 61 4.47 -4.98 -0.98
CA ARG A 61 3.26 -5.56 -1.60
C ARG A 61 2.04 -5.39 -0.70
N TRP A 62 2.17 -5.73 0.58
CA TRP A 62 1.09 -5.58 1.56
C TRP A 62 0.61 -4.12 1.65
N ARG A 63 1.55 -3.15 1.71
CA ARG A 63 1.22 -1.71 1.71
C ARG A 63 0.53 -1.28 0.43
N ARG A 64 0.97 -1.76 -0.73
CA ARG A 64 0.36 -1.44 -2.02
C ARG A 64 -1.09 -1.93 -2.08
N GLU A 65 -1.33 -3.19 -1.71
CA GLU A 65 -2.66 -3.80 -1.73
C GLU A 65 -3.62 -3.06 -0.78
N HIS A 66 -3.17 -2.69 0.43
CA HIS A 66 -3.99 -1.92 1.38
C HIS A 66 -4.33 -0.53 0.85
N ARG A 67 -3.34 0.21 0.33
CA ARG A 67 -3.55 1.53 -0.27
C ARG A 67 -4.49 1.48 -1.45
N GLN A 68 -4.30 0.51 -2.35
CA GLN A 68 -5.16 0.33 -3.51
C GLN A 68 -6.61 0.09 -3.08
N ALA A 69 -6.83 -0.78 -2.09
CA ALA A 69 -8.16 -1.00 -1.53
C ALA A 69 -8.76 0.29 -0.96
N ALA A 70 -8.01 1.02 -0.11
CA ALA A 70 -8.49 2.27 0.47
C ALA A 70 -8.86 3.34 -0.58
N TYR A 71 -8.07 3.46 -1.65
CA TYR A 71 -8.34 4.43 -2.71
C TYR A 71 -9.58 4.06 -3.54
N LEU A 72 -9.76 2.76 -3.82
CA LEU A 72 -10.93 2.26 -4.51
C LEU A 72 -12.20 2.42 -3.66
N ASP A 73 -12.14 2.05 -2.39
CA ASP A 73 -13.24 2.20 -1.43
C ASP A 73 -13.73 3.66 -1.40
N LEU A 74 -12.81 4.61 -1.30
CA LEU A 74 -13.13 6.04 -1.29
C LEU A 74 -13.86 6.47 -2.58
N ILE A 75 -13.37 6.05 -3.74
CA ILE A 75 -13.96 6.42 -5.04
C ILE A 75 -15.34 5.80 -5.22
N GLU A 76 -15.53 4.56 -4.77
CA GLU A 76 -16.83 3.90 -4.82
C GLU A 76 -17.85 4.64 -3.93
N ALA A 77 -17.47 4.98 -2.70
CA ALA A 77 -18.34 5.69 -1.78
C ALA A 77 -18.64 7.12 -2.25
N SER A 78 -17.65 7.85 -2.77
CA SER A 78 -17.85 9.20 -3.29
C SER A 78 -18.79 9.21 -4.49
N ASN A 79 -18.64 8.24 -5.40
CA ASN A 79 -19.54 8.06 -6.55
C ASN A 79 -20.96 7.67 -6.12
N THR A 80 -21.10 6.89 -5.07
CA THR A 80 -22.41 6.52 -4.53
C THR A 80 -23.15 7.75 -4.01
N ALA A 81 -22.46 8.60 -3.24
CA ALA A 81 -23.01 9.86 -2.75
C ALA A 81 -23.35 10.84 -3.89
N ASP A 82 -22.44 11.01 -4.86
CA ASP A 82 -22.65 11.89 -6.01
C ASP A 82 -23.82 11.42 -6.89
N ARG A 83 -23.93 10.12 -7.20
CA ARG A 83 -25.05 9.58 -7.98
C ARG A 83 -26.40 9.81 -7.30
N ALA A 84 -26.49 9.56 -5.99
CA ALA A 84 -27.70 9.82 -5.22
C ALA A 84 -28.07 11.32 -5.28
N ASN A 85 -27.08 12.20 -5.12
CA ASN A 85 -27.25 13.65 -5.19
C ASN A 85 -27.68 14.13 -6.59
N GLN A 86 -27.03 13.65 -7.65
CA GLN A 86 -27.39 13.97 -9.05
C GLN A 86 -28.77 13.43 -9.44
N GLN A 87 -29.15 12.25 -8.95
CA GLN A 87 -30.49 11.74 -9.16
C GLN A 87 -31.52 12.67 -8.54
N TYR A 88 -31.33 13.05 -7.28
CA TYR A 88 -32.21 13.99 -6.61
C TYR A 88 -32.25 15.36 -7.31
N PHE A 89 -31.10 15.88 -7.73
CA PHE A 89 -31.02 17.14 -8.46
C PHE A 89 -31.78 17.11 -9.79
N ARG A 90 -31.66 16.02 -10.56
CA ARG A 90 -32.42 15.85 -11.82
C ARG A 90 -33.92 15.81 -11.59
N GLU A 91 -34.37 15.18 -10.51
CA GLU A 91 -35.78 15.16 -10.15
C GLU A 91 -36.27 16.56 -9.75
N LEU A 92 -35.47 17.32 -9.01
CA LEU A 92 -35.77 18.73 -8.69
C LEU A 92 -35.86 19.61 -9.94
N LEU A 93 -35.01 19.37 -10.95
CA LEU A 93 -35.06 20.09 -12.22
C LEU A 93 -36.33 19.76 -13.03
N ALA A 94 -36.83 18.52 -12.93
CA ALA A 94 -38.04 18.09 -13.62
C ALA A 94 -39.34 18.65 -13.02
N ILE A 95 -39.30 19.11 -11.76
CA ILE A 95 -40.46 19.64 -11.03
C ILE A 95 -40.75 21.08 -11.48
N THR A 96 -41.92 21.33 -12.05
CA THR A 96 -42.38 22.67 -12.48
C THR A 96 -43.00 23.49 -11.36
N GLU A 97 -43.63 22.85 -10.36
CA GLU A 97 -44.29 23.53 -9.24
C GLU A 97 -43.39 23.61 -7.99
N PRO A 98 -43.53 24.61 -7.11
CA PRO A 98 -42.77 24.65 -5.87
C PRO A 98 -43.19 23.52 -4.93
N ILE A 99 -42.29 22.58 -4.66
CA ILE A 99 -42.51 21.47 -3.71
C ILE A 99 -41.52 21.61 -2.55
N PRO A 100 -41.90 21.32 -1.30
CA PRO A 100 -40.97 21.28 -0.17
C PRO A 100 -39.83 20.30 -0.42
N ALA A 101 -38.63 20.63 0.08
CA ALA A 101 -37.48 19.74 -0.02
C ALA A 101 -37.71 18.40 0.71
N ASP A 102 -37.39 17.29 0.03
CA ASP A 102 -37.50 15.95 0.58
C ASP A 102 -36.40 15.70 1.62
N GLN A 103 -36.78 15.77 2.90
CA GLN A 103 -35.85 15.61 4.02
C GLN A 103 -35.31 14.19 4.14
N ALA A 104 -36.09 13.16 3.78
CA ALA A 104 -35.64 11.78 3.86
C ALA A 104 -34.51 11.53 2.86
N ARG A 105 -34.67 12.07 1.65
CA ARG A 105 -33.67 11.96 0.59
C ARG A 105 -32.39 12.73 0.89
N LEU A 106 -32.52 13.93 1.44
CA LEU A 106 -31.36 14.71 1.91
C LEU A 106 -30.61 13.98 3.03
N ALA A 107 -31.31 13.27 3.92
CA ALA A 107 -30.68 12.48 4.98
C ALA A 107 -29.92 11.26 4.42
N GLU A 108 -30.49 10.58 3.42
CA GLU A 108 -29.84 9.47 2.72
C GLU A 108 -28.55 9.91 2.00
N ILE A 109 -28.61 11.01 1.24
CA ILE A 109 -27.42 11.59 0.57
C ILE A 109 -26.35 11.94 1.60
N ARG A 110 -26.74 12.54 2.75
CA ARG A 110 -25.82 12.86 3.84
C ARG A 110 -25.17 11.61 4.44
N GLN A 111 -25.90 10.50 4.56
CA GLN A 111 -25.36 9.24 5.06
C GLN A 111 -24.29 8.70 4.10
N HIS A 112 -24.55 8.71 2.78
CA HIS A 112 -23.55 8.31 1.78
C HIS A 112 -22.32 9.21 1.81
N PHE A 113 -22.50 10.53 1.94
CA PHE A 113 -21.40 11.47 2.09
C PHE A 113 -20.57 11.16 3.34
N LYS A 114 -21.20 10.90 4.49
CA LYS A 114 -20.48 10.58 5.72
C LYS A 114 -19.70 9.26 5.63
N HIS A 115 -20.19 8.31 4.85
CA HIS A 115 -19.43 7.11 4.55
C HIS A 115 -18.18 7.42 3.71
N ALA A 116 -18.30 8.23 2.66
CA ALA A 116 -17.17 8.66 1.84
C ALA A 116 -16.14 9.48 2.66
N GLU A 117 -16.60 10.40 3.51
CA GLU A 117 -15.77 11.18 4.44
C GLU A 117 -15.01 10.26 5.42
N HIS A 118 -15.64 9.19 5.92
CA HIS A 118 -14.94 8.24 6.78
C HIS A 118 -13.82 7.50 6.03
N LEU A 119 -14.07 7.10 4.79
CA LEU A 119 -13.07 6.42 3.95
C LEU A 119 -11.93 7.34 3.53
N SER A 120 -12.16 8.65 3.41
CA SER A 120 -11.06 9.59 3.14
C SER A 120 -10.07 9.65 4.29
N TYR A 121 -10.52 9.50 5.55
CA TYR A 121 -9.60 9.39 6.69
C TYR A 121 -8.70 8.16 6.60
N LYS A 122 -9.23 7.03 6.11
CA LYS A 122 -8.42 5.83 5.85
C LYS A 122 -7.33 6.13 4.82
N VAL A 123 -7.68 6.81 3.72
CA VAL A 123 -6.72 7.25 2.70
C VAL A 123 -5.67 8.21 3.28
N MET A 124 -6.08 9.15 4.15
CA MET A 124 -5.15 10.08 4.80
C MET A 124 -4.17 9.40 5.74
N LEU A 125 -4.58 8.31 6.40
CA LEU A 125 -3.73 7.55 7.32
C LEU A 125 -2.77 6.61 6.59
N GLU A 126 -3.20 6.00 5.48
CA GLU A 126 -2.45 4.95 4.79
C GLU A 126 -1.63 5.48 3.59
N GLY A 127 -2.11 6.53 2.94
CA GLY A 127 -1.57 7.10 1.71
C GLY A 127 -0.36 8.02 1.93
N PRO A 128 0.41 8.31 0.86
CA PRO A 128 1.38 9.41 0.88
C PRO A 128 0.66 10.76 0.95
N ALA A 129 1.39 11.79 1.38
CA ALA A 129 0.84 13.13 1.65
C ALA A 129 0.07 13.72 0.46
N GLU A 130 0.56 13.53 -0.76
CA GLU A 130 -0.07 14.05 -1.98
C GLU A 130 -1.43 13.41 -2.24
N VAL A 131 -1.55 12.08 -2.05
CA VAL A 131 -2.82 11.36 -2.19
C VAL A 131 -3.79 11.76 -1.07
N ALA A 132 -3.29 11.93 0.17
CA ALA A 132 -4.09 12.40 1.29
C ALA A 132 -4.67 13.81 1.02
N GLN A 133 -3.86 14.73 0.48
CA GLN A 133 -4.30 16.06 0.11
C GLN A 133 -5.32 16.04 -1.03
N ALA A 134 -5.11 15.18 -2.04
CA ALA A 134 -6.07 15.01 -3.12
C ALA A 134 -7.41 14.41 -2.63
N ALA A 135 -7.36 13.44 -1.70
CA ALA A 135 -8.55 12.86 -1.08
C ALA A 135 -9.37 13.90 -0.32
N GLN A 136 -8.70 14.79 0.43
CA GLN A 136 -9.36 15.88 1.14
C GLN A 136 -10.07 16.82 0.16
N ARG A 137 -9.37 17.27 -0.90
CA ARG A 137 -9.96 18.15 -1.92
C ARG A 137 -11.15 17.51 -2.64
N LEU A 138 -11.09 16.21 -2.89
CA LEU A 138 -12.21 15.45 -3.45
C LEU A 138 -13.44 15.47 -2.53
N ILE A 139 -13.26 15.23 -1.22
CA ILE A 139 -14.35 15.27 -0.24
C ILE A 139 -14.90 16.69 -0.06
N ASP A 140 -14.05 17.71 -0.06
CA ASP A 140 -14.48 19.11 0.02
C ASP A 140 -15.32 19.51 -1.20
N ALA A 141 -14.91 19.08 -2.40
CA ALA A 141 -15.67 19.30 -3.62
C ALA A 141 -17.02 18.56 -3.60
N LEU A 142 -17.05 17.30 -3.12
CA LEU A 142 -18.30 16.55 -2.94
C LEU A 142 -19.24 17.23 -1.94
N ALA A 143 -18.71 17.72 -0.82
CA ALA A 143 -19.48 18.45 0.18
C ALA A 143 -20.10 19.72 -0.41
N THR A 144 -19.34 20.43 -1.25
CA THR A 144 -19.80 21.62 -1.97
C THR A 144 -20.96 21.27 -2.91
N VAL A 145 -20.81 20.24 -3.75
CA VAL A 145 -21.86 19.77 -4.66
C VAL A 145 -23.16 19.41 -3.93
N ILE A 146 -23.05 18.70 -2.81
CA ILE A 146 -24.22 18.31 -2.00
C ILE A 146 -24.87 19.55 -1.37
N SER A 147 -24.08 20.51 -0.89
CA SER A 147 -24.61 21.75 -0.30
C SER A 147 -25.37 22.58 -1.33
N GLU A 148 -24.82 22.74 -2.53
CA GLU A 148 -25.45 23.47 -3.64
C GLU A 148 -26.79 22.84 -4.07
N VAL A 149 -26.84 21.51 -4.18
CA VAL A 149 -28.10 20.81 -4.50
C VAL A 149 -29.12 20.95 -3.37
N ARG A 150 -28.70 20.91 -2.12
CA ARG A 150 -29.58 21.16 -0.96
C ARG A 150 -30.11 22.59 -0.97
N GLU A 151 -29.26 23.57 -1.24
CA GLU A 151 -29.66 24.98 -1.32
C GLU A 151 -30.64 25.19 -2.48
N TYR A 152 -30.37 24.59 -3.64
CA TYR A 152 -31.30 24.57 -4.77
C TYR A 152 -32.67 24.00 -4.37
N ALA A 153 -32.70 22.87 -3.66
CA ALA A 153 -33.94 22.24 -3.19
C ALA A 153 -34.73 23.12 -2.20
N GLN A 154 -34.04 23.90 -1.38
CA GLN A 154 -34.66 24.79 -0.39
C GLN A 154 -35.20 26.07 -1.04
N THR A 155 -34.45 26.64 -1.99
CA THR A 155 -34.81 27.87 -2.70
C THR A 155 -35.80 27.64 -3.84
N SER A 156 -35.90 26.41 -4.38
CA SER A 156 -36.91 26.05 -5.36
C SER A 156 -38.35 26.17 -4.85
N ALA A 157 -38.54 26.24 -3.52
CA ALA A 157 -39.81 26.57 -2.89
C ALA A 157 -40.16 28.07 -2.93
N GLY A 158 -39.22 28.96 -3.31
CA GLY A 158 -39.28 30.41 -3.07
C GLY A 158 -39.11 31.35 -4.28
N GLN A 159 -39.23 30.87 -5.52
CA GLN A 159 -39.32 31.66 -6.78
C GLN A 159 -38.02 32.11 -7.49
N THR A 160 -36.81 31.78 -7.03
CA THR A 160 -35.58 32.02 -7.85
C THR A 160 -34.78 30.73 -7.99
N ARG A 161 -34.87 30.10 -9.18
CA ARG A 161 -34.16 28.85 -9.51
C ARG A 161 -32.90 29.19 -10.30
N SER A 162 -31.73 29.06 -9.69
CA SER A 162 -30.45 29.05 -10.42
C SER A 162 -29.76 27.72 -10.19
N ALA A 163 -29.62 26.93 -11.25
CA ALA A 163 -28.91 25.65 -11.24
C ALA A 163 -27.38 25.83 -11.35
N ALA A 164 -26.91 27.04 -11.67
CA ALA A 164 -25.52 27.31 -12.04
C ALA A 164 -24.51 26.96 -10.94
N GLY A 165 -24.87 27.12 -9.66
CA GLY A 165 -24.01 26.76 -8.52
C GLY A 165 -23.78 25.26 -8.44
N ALA A 166 -24.86 24.47 -8.45
CA ALA A 166 -24.82 23.01 -8.45
C ALA A 166 -24.09 22.44 -9.68
N GLU A 167 -24.31 23.01 -10.87
CA GLU A 167 -23.59 22.61 -12.09
C GLU A 167 -22.09 22.90 -11.99
N THR A 168 -21.71 24.11 -11.58
CA THR A 168 -20.31 24.52 -11.42
C THR A 168 -19.58 23.67 -10.38
N ALA A 169 -20.23 23.41 -9.25
CA ALA A 169 -19.71 22.51 -8.23
C ALA A 169 -19.54 21.09 -8.79
N GLY A 170 -20.49 20.60 -9.60
CA GLY A 170 -20.43 19.28 -10.24
C GLY A 170 -19.21 19.12 -11.14
N TRP A 171 -18.90 20.12 -11.97
CA TRP A 171 -17.68 20.15 -12.77
C TRP A 171 -16.42 20.12 -11.89
N THR A 172 -16.39 20.93 -10.84
CA THR A 172 -15.28 20.99 -9.89
C THR A 172 -15.03 19.62 -9.23
N TYR A 173 -16.09 18.93 -8.79
CA TYR A 173 -15.98 17.59 -8.23
C TYR A 173 -15.45 16.57 -9.25
N SER A 174 -15.94 16.61 -10.49
CA SER A 174 -15.44 15.74 -11.56
C SER A 174 -13.94 15.92 -11.80
N ASP A 175 -13.45 17.16 -11.78
CA ASP A 175 -12.04 17.45 -11.98
C ASP A 175 -11.19 17.02 -10.78
N GLN A 176 -11.65 17.25 -9.54
CA GLN A 176 -10.97 16.75 -8.34
C GLN A 176 -10.93 15.22 -8.28
N GLN A 177 -11.96 14.53 -8.78
CA GLN A 177 -11.97 13.08 -8.87
C GLN A 177 -10.91 12.56 -9.86
N LYS A 178 -10.79 13.17 -11.04
CA LYS A 178 -9.75 12.82 -12.02
C LYS A 178 -8.35 13.08 -11.47
N GLU A 179 -8.17 14.22 -10.79
CA GLU A 179 -6.91 14.58 -10.16
C GLU A 179 -6.50 13.55 -9.09
N PHE A 180 -7.43 13.19 -8.20
CA PHE A 180 -7.21 12.15 -7.20
C PHE A 180 -6.79 10.83 -7.83
N LEU A 181 -7.53 10.36 -8.84
CA LEU A 181 -7.20 9.10 -9.54
C LEU A 181 -5.82 9.15 -10.19
N GLY A 182 -5.44 10.28 -10.80
CA GLY A 182 -4.13 10.47 -11.39
C GLY A 182 -3.01 10.34 -10.36
N ILE A 183 -3.12 11.04 -9.23
CA ILE A 183 -2.13 11.02 -8.15
C ILE A 183 -2.08 9.63 -7.48
N ALA A 184 -3.24 9.00 -7.26
CA ALA A 184 -3.34 7.66 -6.67
C ALA A 184 -2.66 6.59 -7.54
N CYS A 185 -2.82 6.65 -8.86
CA CYS A 185 -2.14 5.74 -9.79
C CYS A 185 -0.63 5.89 -9.72
N VAL A 186 -0.11 7.12 -9.79
CA VAL A 186 1.34 7.39 -9.69
C VAL A 186 1.90 6.85 -8.36
N ALA A 187 1.21 7.10 -7.25
CA ALA A 187 1.62 6.62 -5.94
C ALA A 187 1.64 5.09 -5.80
N LEU A 188 0.79 4.37 -6.54
CA LEU A 188 0.79 2.89 -6.57
C LEU A 188 1.89 2.33 -7.49
N ASP A 189 2.27 3.07 -8.54
CA ASP A 189 3.33 2.69 -9.47
C ASP A 189 4.73 2.89 -8.86
N GLU A 190 4.95 3.96 -8.10
CA GLU A 190 6.22 4.17 -7.37
C GLU A 190 6.58 3.01 -6.45
N ILE A 191 5.60 2.40 -5.80
CA ILE A 191 5.81 1.22 -4.93
C ILE A 191 6.25 0.01 -5.76
N SER A 192 5.79 -0.09 -7.01
CA SER A 192 6.12 -1.19 -7.93
C SER A 192 7.57 -1.12 -8.43
N ASN A 193 8.13 0.09 -8.53
CA ASN A 193 9.52 0.31 -8.96
C ASN A 193 10.55 0.11 -7.82
N LEU A 194 10.09 0.02 -6.56
CA LEU A 194 10.93 -0.17 -5.37
C LEU A 194 11.05 -1.65 -4.93
N ALA A 195 10.25 -2.54 -5.53
CA ALA A 195 10.27 -3.99 -5.31
C ALA A 195 11.25 -4.67 -6.29
#